data_AF-A0A086TFR0-F1
#
_entry.id   AF-A0A086TFR0-F1
#
_cell.length_a   1.000
_cell.length_b   1.000
_cell.length_c   1.000
_cell.angle_alpha   90.00
_cell.angle_beta   90.00
_cell.angle_gamma   90.00
#
_symmetry.space_group_name_H-M   'P 1'
#
loop_
_entity.id
_entity.type
_entity.pdbx_description
1 polymer ?
#
loop_
_entity_poly.entity_id
_entity_poly.type
_entity_poly.pdbx_seq_one_letter_code
_entity_poly.pdbx_strand_id
1 'polypeptide(L)'
;MTTSLISASTTSVTASFVTATASTATSTPTPLTILLRKGIDDISDFFPFDDLASLRPKTVGDTTEQQDAFSFRGLIKGGINGGQEVQLLQSGCVIDGVSDCPRACNDTATFFGSLETFYNCAALASISYWTKGSMVYYISDEAERNASTVMGSGTLEEFDDRPVLESFVACAQEACRSDGLSVGCDPSIERLNRTSSTPEEIFDAMDTFCPSIEAEINEDIFGPGVLISYVLQVCFATMLYLAVKGFTLWVRLTEKPDKRPSLPQPGKLRRFHTLIWPDTSAMSRTSVAIATTLVEFQEAQCWFVFAVQIASILAIVVNSQEGSFWGEILVNAAVAFHVSQNGILPMFLIQICLHNEGIRNTHTFLGFCIEYILAVVAASQKVHFRDVFEQFRTQADMDACGGNPSPRTYCAAIGAVDGLQLNFFPHPLLYKLAFLVLDTVAMLLLVIDQVAWTLRKHRRTKHILVGRHPIGRFPEVPLQRHWVAFKKWFWRFLEFVYVVVNILYMVSLMKIITVESFEPSRWSYGQIIAMTVWGPVIVKLFHLVFSGPQQNTLSITSGPPRLRIDNIINLRIGPSTDEEFEVTEQIPGGPPVPPRQEELKLGRPSSDLGSKLPPSSNDVER
;
A
#
# COMPACT_ATOMS: atom_id res chain seq x y z
N MET A 1 -62.81 6.94 -22.59
CA MET A 1 -62.77 6.79 -24.07
C MET A 1 -61.32 7.02 -24.47
N THR A 2 -60.51 6.07 -24.89
CA THR A 2 -60.71 4.82 -25.61
C THR A 2 -59.73 3.77 -25.06
N THR A 3 -60.23 2.56 -24.93
CA THR A 3 -59.57 1.31 -24.51
C THR A 3 -58.76 0.70 -25.65
N SER A 4 -57.62 0.07 -25.35
CA SER A 4 -57.05 -1.03 -26.13
C SER A 4 -56.30 -2.00 -25.20
N LEU A 5 -56.73 -3.25 -25.26
CA LEU A 5 -56.32 -4.43 -24.50
C LEU A 5 -55.11 -5.15 -25.14
N ILE A 6 -54.66 -6.21 -24.45
CA ILE A 6 -53.73 -7.32 -24.83
C ILE A 6 -52.35 -7.16 -24.17
N SER A 7 -51.77 -8.09 -23.41
CA SER A 7 -52.19 -9.34 -22.77
C SER A 7 -51.07 -9.68 -21.77
N ALA A 8 -51.42 -9.97 -20.52
CA ALA A 8 -50.46 -10.47 -19.52
C ALA A 8 -50.45 -12.01 -19.57
N SER A 9 -49.29 -12.59 -19.87
CA SER A 9 -49.05 -14.03 -19.79
C SER A 9 -48.63 -14.38 -18.37
N THR A 10 -49.59 -14.82 -17.56
CA THR A 10 -49.38 -15.51 -16.29
C THR A 10 -48.99 -16.96 -16.56
N THR A 11 -47.72 -17.30 -16.39
CA THR A 11 -47.29 -18.70 -16.24
C THR A 11 -47.51 -19.13 -14.81
N SER A 12 -48.63 -19.82 -14.58
CA SER A 12 -48.89 -20.61 -13.39
C SER A 12 -47.93 -21.81 -13.34
N VAL A 13 -46.95 -21.77 -12.44
CA VAL A 13 -46.22 -22.98 -12.04
C VAL A 13 -47.05 -23.64 -10.95
N THR A 14 -47.64 -24.77 -11.33
CA THR A 14 -48.38 -25.69 -10.47
C THR A 14 -47.49 -26.18 -9.34
N ALA A 15 -47.83 -25.83 -8.11
CA ALA A 15 -47.26 -26.45 -6.92
C ALA A 15 -47.77 -27.90 -6.83
N SER A 16 -46.92 -28.84 -7.23
CA SER A 16 -47.12 -30.25 -6.88
C SER A 16 -46.78 -30.43 -5.41
N PHE A 17 -47.81 -30.42 -4.57
CA PHE A 17 -47.73 -30.95 -3.21
C PHE A 17 -47.47 -32.46 -3.31
N VAL A 18 -46.21 -32.85 -3.14
CA VAL A 18 -45.88 -34.24 -2.83
C VAL A 18 -46.17 -34.42 -1.35
N THR A 19 -47.35 -34.98 -1.06
CA THR A 19 -47.67 -35.53 0.25
C THR A 19 -46.72 -36.70 0.48
N ALA A 20 -45.61 -36.46 1.17
CA ALA A 20 -44.72 -37.51 1.62
C ALA A 20 -45.44 -38.32 2.70
N THR A 21 -46.10 -39.39 2.28
CA THR A 21 -46.43 -40.52 3.13
C THR A 21 -45.14 -40.98 3.80
N ALA A 22 -45.09 -40.89 5.14
CA ALA A 22 -44.04 -41.45 5.97
C ALA A 22 -43.99 -42.96 5.75
N SER A 23 -43.15 -43.38 4.81
CA SER A 23 -42.63 -44.73 4.75
C SER A 23 -41.44 -44.79 5.69
N THR A 24 -41.60 -45.47 6.81
CA THR A 24 -40.51 -46.05 7.61
C THR A 24 -39.78 -47.09 6.76
N ALA A 25 -39.03 -46.62 5.77
CA ALA A 25 -38.02 -47.41 5.09
C ALA A 25 -36.80 -47.43 6.02
N THR A 26 -36.40 -48.63 6.43
CA THR A 26 -35.08 -48.89 6.99
C THR A 26 -34.06 -48.49 5.92
N SER A 27 -33.61 -47.23 5.98
CA SER A 27 -32.57 -46.71 5.11
C SER A 27 -31.32 -47.54 5.36
N THR A 28 -30.86 -48.25 4.33
CA THR A 28 -29.56 -48.88 4.38
C THR A 28 -28.51 -47.77 4.49
N PRO A 29 -27.57 -47.85 5.45
CA PRO A 29 -26.57 -46.81 5.63
C PRO A 29 -25.73 -46.68 4.35
N THR A 30 -25.38 -45.46 3.99
CA THR A 30 -24.59 -45.16 2.79
C THR A 30 -23.09 -45.10 3.12
N PRO A 31 -22.19 -45.43 2.18
CA PRO A 31 -20.75 -45.37 2.47
C PRO A 31 -20.31 -43.92 2.66
N LEU A 32 -19.53 -43.69 3.71
CA LEU A 32 -18.81 -42.44 3.94
C LEU A 32 -17.60 -42.35 3.01
N THR A 33 -17.33 -41.15 2.49
CA THR A 33 -16.14 -40.84 1.68
C THR A 33 -15.26 -39.88 2.47
N ILE A 34 -13.98 -40.25 2.67
CA ILE A 34 -12.97 -39.39 3.29
C ILE A 34 -11.98 -38.92 2.25
N LEU A 35 -11.79 -37.60 2.17
CA LEU A 35 -10.77 -36.97 1.34
C LEU A 35 -9.69 -36.36 2.20
N LEU A 36 -8.42 -36.56 1.82
CA LEU A 36 -7.29 -35.92 2.49
C LEU A 36 -6.79 -34.72 1.70
N ARG A 37 -6.64 -33.60 2.40
CA ARG A 37 -5.97 -32.40 1.91
C ARG A 37 -4.70 -32.18 2.72
N LYS A 38 -3.64 -31.65 2.10
CA LYS A 38 -2.35 -31.41 2.78
C LYS A 38 -2.46 -30.47 3.98
N GLY A 39 -3.25 -29.43 3.85
CA GLY A 39 -3.48 -28.42 4.87
C GLY A 39 -4.35 -27.30 4.33
N ILE A 40 -4.46 -26.23 5.09
CA ILE A 40 -5.21 -25.03 4.70
C ILE A 40 -4.27 -24.03 4.01
N ASP A 41 -3.44 -24.53 3.08
CA ASP A 41 -2.31 -23.76 2.50
C ASP A 41 -2.73 -22.56 1.63
N ASP A 42 -4.02 -22.45 1.27
CA ASP A 42 -4.59 -21.31 0.50
C ASP A 42 -5.31 -20.27 1.39
N ILE A 43 -5.45 -20.52 2.69
CA ILE A 43 -6.20 -19.66 3.63
C ILE A 43 -5.35 -19.27 4.85
N SER A 44 -4.32 -20.06 5.18
CA SER A 44 -3.44 -19.82 6.34
C SER A 44 -2.43 -18.69 6.12
N ASP A 45 -2.03 -18.44 4.88
CA ASP A 45 -1.15 -17.33 4.53
C ASP A 45 -1.94 -16.32 3.73
N PHE A 46 -1.97 -15.08 4.20
CA PHE A 46 -2.54 -13.99 3.42
C PHE A 46 -1.44 -13.21 2.73
N PHE A 47 -1.57 -13.09 1.42
CA PHE A 47 -0.76 -12.19 0.62
C PHE A 47 -1.58 -10.98 0.19
N PRO A 48 -1.47 -9.82 0.89
CA PRO A 48 -2.27 -8.63 0.60
C PRO A 48 -2.26 -8.21 -0.88
N PHE A 49 -1.17 -8.48 -1.59
CA PHE A 49 -1.02 -8.14 -3.00
C PHE A 49 -1.85 -9.04 -3.94
N ASP A 50 -1.97 -10.33 -3.66
CA ASP A 50 -2.70 -11.28 -4.53
C ASP A 50 -4.12 -11.57 -4.07
N ASP A 51 -4.33 -11.60 -2.76
CA ASP A 51 -5.51 -12.20 -2.13
C ASP A 51 -6.59 -11.16 -1.74
N LEU A 52 -6.32 -9.88 -1.97
CA LEU A 52 -7.28 -8.81 -1.71
C LEU A 52 -8.61 -8.99 -2.46
N ALA A 53 -8.55 -9.55 -3.67
CA ALA A 53 -9.75 -9.75 -4.48
C ALA A 53 -10.73 -10.77 -3.85
N SER A 54 -10.23 -11.66 -2.98
CA SER A 54 -11.01 -12.65 -2.22
C SER A 54 -11.69 -12.06 -0.98
N LEU A 55 -11.34 -10.84 -0.56
CA LEU A 55 -11.97 -10.14 0.58
C LEU A 55 -13.18 -9.30 0.20
N ARG A 56 -13.77 -9.48 -0.99
CA ARG A 56 -14.89 -8.63 -1.42
C ARG A 56 -16.15 -8.95 -0.62
N PRO A 57 -16.76 -7.95 0.03
CA PRO A 57 -18.07 -8.13 0.65
C PRO A 57 -19.14 -8.35 -0.41
N LYS A 58 -20.12 -9.18 -0.05
CA LYS A 58 -21.31 -9.53 -0.83
C LYS A 58 -22.02 -8.26 -1.30
N THR A 59 -22.22 -8.11 -2.61
CA THR A 59 -23.07 -7.02 -3.12
C THR A 59 -24.54 -7.42 -2.90
N VAL A 60 -25.36 -6.52 -2.34
CA VAL A 60 -26.79 -6.76 -2.09
C VAL A 60 -27.47 -7.19 -3.40
N GLY A 61 -27.84 -8.47 -3.50
CA GLY A 61 -28.49 -9.08 -4.67
C GLY A 61 -27.88 -10.39 -5.17
N ASP A 62 -26.69 -10.78 -4.71
CA ASP A 62 -26.09 -12.07 -5.09
C ASP A 62 -26.53 -13.19 -4.11
N THR A 63 -27.28 -14.16 -4.62
CA THR A 63 -27.82 -15.29 -3.83
C THR A 63 -26.84 -16.45 -3.69
N THR A 64 -25.65 -16.35 -4.29
CA THR A 64 -24.60 -17.35 -4.03
C THR A 64 -23.91 -17.07 -2.70
N GLU A 65 -23.90 -18.07 -1.81
CA GLU A 65 -23.06 -18.12 -0.61
C GLU A 65 -21.59 -18.19 -1.04
N GLN A 66 -21.03 -17.08 -1.50
CA GLN A 66 -19.58 -16.99 -1.65
C GLN A 66 -19.02 -16.84 -0.24
N GLN A 67 -18.57 -17.97 0.30
CA GLN A 67 -17.88 -18.08 1.59
C GLN A 67 -16.76 -17.04 1.64
N ASP A 68 -16.68 -16.27 2.72
CA ASP A 68 -15.50 -15.44 3.00
C ASP A 68 -14.29 -16.35 2.96
N ALA A 69 -13.46 -16.23 1.92
CA ALA A 69 -12.40 -17.20 1.63
C ALA A 69 -11.41 -17.37 2.79
N PHE A 70 -11.36 -16.40 3.71
CA PHE A 70 -10.51 -16.35 4.89
C PHE A 70 -11.25 -16.54 6.23
N SER A 71 -12.55 -16.85 6.21
CA SER A 71 -13.27 -17.28 7.41
C SER A 71 -13.30 -18.80 7.51
N PHE A 72 -12.91 -19.33 8.67
CA PHE A 72 -12.98 -20.76 8.93
C PHE A 72 -14.38 -21.24 9.35
N ARG A 73 -15.34 -20.33 9.52
CA ARG A 73 -16.74 -20.66 9.87
C ARG A 73 -17.37 -21.62 8.87
N GLY A 74 -17.21 -21.35 7.57
CA GLY A 74 -17.77 -22.19 6.51
C GLY A 74 -17.13 -23.59 6.48
N LEU A 75 -15.82 -23.66 6.75
CA LEU A 75 -15.08 -24.92 6.84
C LEU A 75 -15.57 -25.76 8.02
N ILE A 76 -15.68 -25.17 9.21
CA ILE A 76 -16.18 -25.85 10.42
C ILE A 76 -17.60 -26.34 10.20
N LYS A 77 -18.49 -25.49 9.69
CA LYS A 77 -19.87 -25.85 9.34
C LYS A 77 -19.92 -27.05 8.39
N GLY A 78 -19.12 -27.02 7.32
CA GLY A 78 -19.02 -28.14 6.38
C GLY A 78 -18.55 -29.45 7.03
N GLY A 79 -17.64 -29.37 8.01
CA GLY A 79 -17.13 -30.53 8.74
C GLY A 79 -18.11 -31.15 9.74
N ILE A 80 -19.02 -30.37 10.32
CA ILE A 80 -19.94 -30.83 11.37
C ILE A 80 -21.33 -31.22 10.86
N ASN A 81 -21.75 -30.71 9.70
CA ASN A 81 -23.09 -30.92 9.11
C ASN A 81 -23.42 -32.38 8.73
N GLY A 82 -22.50 -33.33 8.91
CA GLY A 82 -22.75 -34.74 8.62
C GLY A 82 -22.91 -35.04 7.13
N GLY A 83 -22.12 -34.40 6.27
CA GLY A 83 -22.10 -34.73 4.85
C GLY A 83 -21.55 -36.15 4.59
N GLN A 84 -21.98 -36.77 3.48
CA GLN A 84 -21.44 -38.07 3.04
C GLN A 84 -19.95 -37.99 2.67
N GLU A 85 -19.48 -36.81 2.27
CA GLU A 85 -18.07 -36.54 1.97
C GLU A 85 -17.50 -35.62 3.05
N VAL A 86 -16.44 -36.07 3.72
CA VAL A 86 -15.74 -35.29 4.75
C VAL A 86 -14.28 -35.13 4.35
N GLN A 87 -13.75 -33.91 4.51
CA GLN A 87 -12.36 -33.60 4.25
C GLN A 87 -11.58 -33.62 5.57
N LEU A 88 -10.41 -34.24 5.58
CA LEU A 88 -9.46 -34.21 6.71
C LEU A 88 -8.14 -33.59 6.24
N LEU A 89 -7.45 -32.92 7.17
CA LEU A 89 -6.22 -32.16 6.91
C LEU A 89 -5.00 -32.92 7.41
N GLN A 90 -4.02 -33.17 6.54
CA GLN A 90 -2.78 -33.87 6.90
C GLN A 90 -1.89 -33.04 7.84
N SER A 91 -1.96 -31.71 7.76
CA SER A 91 -1.25 -30.79 8.66
C SER A 91 -1.86 -30.72 10.07
N GLY A 92 -3.09 -31.22 10.26
CA GLY A 92 -3.73 -31.31 11.58
C GLY A 92 -3.26 -32.53 12.36
N CYS A 93 -3.45 -32.48 13.69
CA CYS A 93 -3.13 -33.58 14.61
C CYS A 93 -1.65 -34.00 14.66
N VAL A 94 -0.72 -33.11 14.32
CA VAL A 94 0.71 -33.44 14.35
C VAL A 94 1.24 -33.29 15.78
N ILE A 95 1.60 -34.42 16.40
CA ILE A 95 2.20 -34.49 17.73
C ILE A 95 3.60 -35.08 17.59
N ASP A 96 4.62 -34.41 18.13
CA ASP A 96 6.02 -34.89 18.09
C ASP A 96 6.53 -35.21 16.66
N GLY A 97 5.96 -34.53 15.64
CA GLY A 97 6.29 -34.76 14.22
C GLY A 97 5.57 -35.93 13.56
N VAL A 98 4.59 -36.55 14.24
CA VAL A 98 3.78 -37.67 13.74
C VAL A 98 2.30 -37.29 13.79
N SER A 99 1.53 -37.61 12.73
CA SER A 99 0.08 -37.40 12.72
C SER A 99 -0.64 -38.46 13.55
N ASP A 100 -1.32 -38.04 14.62
CA ASP A 100 -2.06 -38.90 15.54
C ASP A 100 -3.29 -38.16 16.09
N CYS A 101 -4.39 -38.18 15.32
CA CYS A 101 -5.63 -37.51 15.72
C CYS A 101 -6.26 -38.06 17.01
N PRO A 102 -6.36 -39.38 17.27
CA PRO A 102 -6.89 -39.87 18.54
C PRO A 102 -6.18 -39.29 19.76
N ARG A 103 -4.84 -39.20 19.73
CA ARG A 103 -4.06 -38.57 20.80
C ARG A 103 -4.25 -37.06 20.82
N ALA A 104 -4.24 -36.39 19.66
CA ALA A 104 -4.35 -34.93 19.57
C ALA A 104 -5.71 -34.39 20.02
N CYS A 105 -6.79 -35.11 19.74
CA CYS A 105 -8.15 -34.69 20.09
C CYS A 105 -8.50 -34.96 21.55
N ASN A 106 -7.75 -35.84 22.24
CA ASN A 106 -7.95 -36.15 23.65
C ASN A 106 -7.15 -35.23 24.60
N ASP A 107 -6.20 -34.46 24.08
CA ASP A 107 -5.45 -33.46 24.83
C ASP A 107 -5.88 -32.05 24.38
N THR A 108 -6.42 -31.26 25.30
CA THR A 108 -6.94 -29.91 25.01
C THR A 108 -5.85 -28.96 24.51
N ALA A 109 -4.59 -29.15 24.95
CA ALA A 109 -3.48 -28.32 24.51
C ALA A 109 -3.16 -28.52 23.02
N THR A 110 -3.36 -29.73 22.49
CA THR A 110 -3.17 -30.03 21.06
C THR A 110 -4.44 -29.83 20.25
N PHE A 111 -5.61 -30.18 20.80
CA PHE A 111 -6.90 -30.03 20.12
C PHE A 111 -7.13 -28.58 19.66
N PHE A 112 -6.96 -27.62 20.57
CA PHE A 112 -7.11 -26.19 20.27
C PHE A 112 -5.79 -25.51 19.84
N GLY A 113 -4.70 -26.27 19.68
CA GLY A 113 -3.37 -25.73 19.41
C GLY A 113 -3.15 -25.27 17.97
N SER A 114 -4.07 -25.61 17.05
CA SER A 114 -4.10 -25.13 15.67
C SER A 114 -5.50 -25.25 15.12
N LEU A 115 -5.80 -24.44 14.10
CA LEU A 115 -7.07 -24.52 13.40
C LEU A 115 -7.28 -25.88 12.74
N GLU A 116 -6.24 -26.45 12.14
CA GLU A 116 -6.32 -27.72 11.42
C GLU A 116 -6.60 -28.89 12.35
N THR A 117 -6.00 -28.87 13.55
CA THR A 117 -6.29 -29.87 14.57
C THR A 117 -7.70 -29.67 15.14
N PHE A 118 -8.10 -28.43 15.40
CA PHE A 118 -9.47 -28.12 15.84
C PHE A 118 -10.50 -28.63 14.83
N TYR A 119 -10.31 -28.36 13.54
CA TYR A 119 -11.17 -28.84 12.46
C TYR A 119 -11.19 -30.37 12.37
N ASN A 120 -10.03 -31.03 12.31
CA ASN A 120 -9.96 -32.48 12.22
C ASN A 120 -10.68 -33.16 13.38
N CYS A 121 -10.49 -32.68 14.61
CA CYS A 121 -11.15 -33.25 15.78
C CYS A 121 -12.66 -33.05 15.75
N ALA A 122 -13.16 -31.88 15.35
CA ALA A 122 -14.60 -31.64 15.18
C ALA A 122 -15.19 -32.53 14.06
N ALA A 123 -14.49 -32.67 12.93
CA ALA A 123 -14.90 -33.52 11.81
C ALA A 123 -14.90 -35.00 12.20
N LEU A 124 -13.88 -35.50 12.90
CA LEU A 124 -13.80 -36.88 13.38
C LEU A 124 -14.88 -37.19 14.41
N ALA A 125 -15.18 -36.25 15.32
CA ALA A 125 -16.30 -36.38 16.24
C ALA A 125 -17.63 -36.48 15.48
N SER A 126 -17.83 -35.66 14.44
CA SER A 126 -19.00 -35.74 13.57
C SER A 126 -19.08 -37.10 12.86
N ILE A 127 -17.97 -37.59 12.30
CA ILE A 127 -17.89 -38.92 11.66
C ILE A 127 -18.32 -40.02 12.63
N SER A 128 -17.77 -40.05 13.86
CA SER A 128 -18.13 -41.05 14.87
C SER A 128 -19.63 -40.99 15.20
N TYR A 129 -20.18 -39.79 15.39
CA TYR A 129 -21.61 -39.61 15.67
C TYR A 129 -22.51 -40.12 14.53
N TRP A 130 -22.24 -39.74 13.28
CA TRP A 130 -23.09 -40.11 12.14
C TRP A 130 -22.98 -41.58 11.72
N THR A 131 -21.85 -42.23 12.05
CA THR A 131 -21.62 -43.65 11.73
C THR A 131 -22.07 -44.59 12.85
N LYS A 132 -21.78 -44.26 14.12
CA LYS A 132 -22.10 -45.13 15.27
C LYS A 132 -23.38 -44.73 15.98
N GLY A 133 -23.57 -43.43 16.22
CA GLY A 133 -24.69 -42.90 17.00
C GLY A 133 -26.00 -42.90 16.19
N SER A 134 -25.99 -42.18 15.06
CA SER A 134 -27.15 -42.02 14.17
C SER A 134 -27.29 -43.15 13.14
N MET A 135 -26.19 -43.87 12.86
CA MET A 135 -26.10 -44.98 11.88
C MET A 135 -26.61 -44.60 10.47
N VAL A 136 -26.40 -43.35 10.06
CA VAL A 136 -26.78 -42.85 8.73
C VAL A 136 -25.76 -43.29 7.67
N TYR A 137 -24.49 -43.34 8.08
CA TYR A 137 -23.38 -43.75 7.22
C TYR A 137 -22.66 -44.98 7.80
N TYR A 138 -21.93 -45.71 6.95
CA TYR A 138 -20.96 -46.70 7.40
C TYR A 138 -19.55 -46.38 6.88
N ILE A 139 -18.54 -46.78 7.65
CA ILE A 139 -17.14 -46.58 7.31
C ILE A 139 -16.75 -47.65 6.27
N SER A 140 -16.35 -47.22 5.08
CA SER A 140 -15.86 -48.10 4.02
C SER A 140 -14.37 -48.38 4.19
N ASP A 141 -13.87 -49.51 3.65
CA ASP A 141 -12.43 -49.80 3.62
C ASP A 141 -11.60 -48.71 2.91
N GLU A 142 -12.22 -47.95 2.01
CA GLU A 142 -11.58 -46.82 1.34
C GLU A 142 -11.49 -45.60 2.25
N ALA A 143 -12.56 -45.27 2.98
CA ALA A 143 -12.55 -44.21 3.99
C ALA A 143 -11.50 -44.47 5.08
N GLU A 144 -11.42 -45.71 5.58
CA GLU A 144 -10.45 -46.12 6.59
C GLU A 144 -9.00 -46.01 6.06
N ARG A 145 -8.76 -46.51 4.84
CA ARG A 145 -7.44 -46.40 4.20
C ARG A 145 -7.02 -44.96 3.98
N ASN A 146 -7.94 -44.10 3.56
CA ASN A 146 -7.64 -42.68 3.39
C ASN A 146 -7.31 -42.05 4.74
N ALA A 147 -8.15 -42.20 5.77
CA ALA A 147 -7.91 -41.61 7.07
C ALA A 147 -6.68 -42.16 7.81
N SER A 148 -6.23 -43.39 7.52
CA SER A 148 -5.12 -44.05 8.22
C SER A 148 -3.83 -43.21 8.34
N THR A 149 -3.59 -42.30 7.41
CA THR A 149 -2.40 -41.42 7.44
C THR A 149 -2.45 -40.34 8.53
N VAL A 150 -3.63 -39.97 9.03
CA VAL A 150 -3.81 -38.97 10.10
C VAL A 150 -4.24 -39.59 11.43
N MET A 151 -4.68 -40.85 11.42
CA MET A 151 -5.17 -41.56 12.61
C MET A 151 -4.06 -42.20 13.45
N GLY A 152 -2.80 -42.15 13.01
CA GLY A 152 -1.68 -42.75 13.73
C GLY A 152 -1.85 -44.26 13.89
N SER A 153 -1.94 -44.73 15.14
CA SER A 153 -2.22 -46.15 15.45
C SER A 153 -3.70 -46.47 15.64
N GLY A 154 -4.59 -45.47 15.60
CA GLY A 154 -6.04 -45.66 15.74
C GLY A 154 -6.76 -45.83 14.39
N THR A 155 -8.06 -46.11 14.47
CA THR A 155 -8.96 -46.28 13.31
C THR A 155 -10.17 -45.34 13.41
N LEU A 156 -10.87 -45.07 12.30
CA LEU A 156 -12.12 -44.30 12.36
C LEU A 156 -13.20 -45.06 13.15
N GLU A 157 -13.21 -46.39 13.03
CA GLU A 157 -14.15 -47.25 13.75
C GLU A 157 -13.92 -47.25 15.27
N GLU A 158 -12.71 -46.97 15.75
CA GLU A 158 -12.42 -46.92 17.19
C GLU A 158 -12.50 -45.51 17.80
N PHE A 159 -12.53 -44.47 16.97
CA PHE A 159 -12.54 -43.08 17.45
C PHE A 159 -13.77 -42.77 18.32
N ASP A 160 -13.55 -42.12 19.47
CA ASP A 160 -14.61 -41.73 20.41
C ASP A 160 -14.86 -40.21 20.30
N ASP A 161 -16.09 -39.82 19.95
CA ASP A 161 -16.50 -38.42 19.85
C ASP A 161 -16.65 -37.74 21.21
N ARG A 162 -16.94 -38.50 22.27
CA ARG A 162 -17.36 -37.93 23.55
C ARG A 162 -16.30 -37.02 24.21
N PRO A 163 -15.02 -37.39 24.32
CA PRO A 163 -14.00 -36.52 24.90
C PRO A 163 -13.82 -35.21 24.13
N VAL A 164 -13.97 -35.25 22.80
CA VAL A 164 -13.86 -34.08 21.93
C VAL A 164 -15.01 -33.11 22.19
N LEU A 165 -16.24 -33.62 22.22
CA LEU A 165 -17.43 -32.82 22.46
C LEU A 165 -17.43 -32.23 23.88
N GLU A 166 -17.03 -33.01 24.89
CA GLU A 166 -16.89 -32.53 26.27
C GLU A 166 -15.84 -31.41 26.40
N SER A 167 -14.70 -31.57 25.74
CA SER A 167 -13.63 -30.56 25.68
C SER A 167 -14.08 -29.30 24.93
N PHE A 168 -14.84 -29.46 23.85
CA PHE A 168 -15.44 -28.34 23.13
C PHE A 168 -16.40 -27.54 24.02
N VAL A 169 -17.34 -28.20 24.71
CA VAL A 169 -18.29 -27.51 25.61
C VAL A 169 -17.53 -26.73 26.68
N ALA A 170 -16.46 -27.32 27.25
CA ALA A 170 -15.62 -26.66 28.24
C ALA A 170 -14.98 -25.38 27.71
N CYS A 171 -14.26 -25.48 26.59
CA CYS A 171 -13.56 -24.36 25.96
C CYS A 171 -14.54 -23.29 25.45
N ALA A 172 -15.64 -23.70 24.82
CA ALA A 172 -16.66 -22.80 24.29
C ALA A 172 -17.29 -21.94 25.39
N GLN A 173 -17.63 -22.52 26.54
CA GLN A 173 -18.24 -21.77 27.65
C GLN A 173 -17.28 -20.77 28.29
N GLU A 174 -15.99 -21.08 28.36
CA GLU A 174 -14.97 -20.15 28.84
C GLU A 174 -14.72 -19.03 27.82
N ALA A 175 -14.60 -19.39 26.54
CA ALA A 175 -14.49 -18.45 25.44
C ALA A 175 -15.63 -17.40 25.47
N CYS A 176 -16.87 -17.85 25.61
CA CYS A 176 -18.03 -16.96 25.68
C CYS A 176 -18.01 -15.96 26.84
N ARG A 177 -17.25 -16.23 27.91
CA ARG A 177 -17.16 -15.36 29.09
C ARG A 177 -15.97 -14.43 29.04
N SER A 178 -14.92 -14.79 28.32
CA SER A 178 -13.58 -14.21 28.51
C SER A 178 -12.79 -13.99 27.23
N ASP A 179 -13.37 -14.19 26.04
CA ASP A 179 -12.67 -13.93 24.77
C ASP A 179 -12.55 -12.45 24.39
N GLY A 180 -13.29 -11.57 25.05
CA GLY A 180 -13.21 -10.12 24.82
C GLY A 180 -13.72 -9.67 23.44
N LEU A 181 -14.44 -10.54 22.70
CA LEU A 181 -15.02 -10.18 21.41
C LEU A 181 -16.24 -9.25 21.58
N SER A 182 -16.46 -8.37 20.61
CA SER A 182 -17.57 -7.40 20.63
C SER A 182 -18.96 -8.06 20.56
N VAL A 183 -19.03 -9.27 20.00
CA VAL A 183 -20.27 -10.05 19.85
C VAL A 183 -20.28 -11.21 20.85
N GLY A 184 -21.27 -11.22 21.75
CA GLY A 184 -21.49 -12.31 22.70
C GLY A 184 -21.87 -13.64 22.04
N CYS A 185 -21.82 -14.72 22.81
CA CYS A 185 -22.21 -16.04 22.32
C CYS A 185 -23.72 -16.22 22.17
N ASP A 186 -24.11 -17.15 21.30
CA ASP A 186 -25.48 -17.62 21.24
C ASP A 186 -25.84 -18.35 22.55
N PRO A 187 -27.05 -18.14 23.12
CA PRO A 187 -27.49 -18.80 24.34
C PRO A 187 -27.48 -20.33 24.28
N SER A 188 -27.46 -20.95 23.09
CA SER A 188 -27.31 -22.39 22.91
C SER A 188 -26.04 -22.94 23.57
N ILE A 189 -24.90 -22.24 23.45
CA ILE A 189 -23.60 -22.64 24.03
C ILE A 189 -23.65 -22.60 25.56
N GLU A 190 -24.32 -21.59 26.13
CA GLU A 190 -24.46 -21.45 27.59
C GLU A 190 -25.35 -22.54 28.21
N ARG A 191 -26.30 -23.07 27.44
CA ARG A 191 -27.20 -24.14 27.89
C ARG A 191 -26.58 -25.53 27.82
N LEU A 192 -25.46 -25.69 27.11
CA LEU A 192 -24.79 -26.99 27.01
C LEU A 192 -24.29 -27.45 28.37
N ASN A 193 -24.37 -28.75 28.59
CA ASN A 193 -23.78 -29.41 29.74
C ASN A 193 -22.90 -30.55 29.26
N ARG A 194 -21.65 -30.55 29.72
CA ARG A 194 -20.61 -31.52 29.32
C ARG A 194 -21.11 -32.96 29.35
N THR A 195 -21.89 -33.33 30.36
CA THR A 195 -22.26 -34.74 30.59
C THR A 195 -23.64 -35.13 30.09
N SER A 196 -24.55 -34.16 29.90
CA SER A 196 -25.96 -34.44 29.62
C SER A 196 -26.46 -33.96 28.26
N SER A 197 -25.76 -33.03 27.60
CA SER A 197 -26.13 -32.60 26.25
C SER A 197 -25.88 -33.71 25.25
N THR A 198 -26.78 -33.84 24.28
CA THR A 198 -26.62 -34.81 23.20
C THR A 198 -25.57 -34.32 22.19
N PRO A 199 -24.90 -35.21 21.44
CA PRO A 199 -24.00 -34.78 20.37
C PRO A 199 -24.66 -33.85 19.35
N GLU A 200 -25.93 -34.09 19.01
CA GLU A 200 -26.71 -33.24 18.10
C GLU A 200 -26.85 -31.81 18.65
N GLU A 201 -27.21 -31.64 19.92
CA GLU A 201 -27.28 -30.32 20.56
C GLU A 201 -25.92 -29.60 20.55
N ILE A 202 -24.83 -30.34 20.72
CA ILE A 202 -23.48 -29.78 20.72
C ILE A 202 -23.06 -29.35 19.30
N PHE A 203 -23.35 -30.15 18.27
CA PHE A 203 -23.07 -29.78 16.88
C PHE A 203 -23.92 -28.60 16.40
N ASP A 204 -25.20 -28.55 16.77
CA ASP A 204 -26.08 -27.41 16.49
C ASP A 204 -25.54 -26.13 17.12
N ALA A 205 -25.10 -26.20 18.38
CA ALA A 205 -24.49 -25.07 19.06
C ALA A 205 -23.15 -24.69 18.40
N MET A 206 -22.34 -25.67 17.97
CA MET A 206 -21.07 -25.44 17.27
C MET A 206 -21.24 -24.70 15.94
N ASP A 207 -22.35 -24.88 15.22
CA ASP A 207 -22.66 -24.11 13.99
C ASP A 207 -22.82 -22.61 14.25
N THR A 208 -23.31 -22.25 15.44
CA THR A 208 -23.51 -20.85 15.88
C THR A 208 -22.34 -20.27 16.67
N PHE A 209 -21.34 -21.09 16.99
CA PHE A 209 -20.22 -20.72 17.86
C PHE A 209 -19.33 -19.62 17.26
N CYS A 210 -19.07 -19.70 15.95
CA CYS A 210 -18.27 -18.72 15.22
C CYS A 210 -19.13 -17.50 14.82
N PRO A 211 -18.88 -16.31 15.41
CA PRO A 211 -19.66 -15.12 15.10
C PRO A 211 -19.29 -14.53 13.74
N SER A 212 -20.13 -13.62 13.24
CA SER A 212 -19.74 -12.66 12.21
C SER A 212 -19.43 -11.34 12.91
N ILE A 213 -18.20 -10.84 12.77
CA ILE A 213 -17.73 -9.63 13.45
C ILE A 213 -17.30 -8.61 12.41
N GLU A 214 -17.74 -7.36 12.56
CA GLU A 214 -17.27 -6.26 11.74
C GLU A 214 -15.80 -5.96 12.07
N ALA A 215 -14.94 -5.97 11.05
CA ALA A 215 -13.54 -5.64 11.23
C ALA A 215 -13.37 -4.13 11.45
N GLU A 216 -12.78 -3.76 12.58
CA GLU A 216 -12.37 -2.39 12.85
C GLU A 216 -10.98 -2.13 12.26
N ILE A 217 -10.81 -0.96 11.64
CA ILE A 217 -9.52 -0.58 11.08
C ILE A 217 -8.75 0.22 12.11
N ASN A 218 -7.50 -0.19 12.37
CA ASN A 218 -6.62 0.53 13.27
C ASN A 218 -6.44 1.99 12.82
N GLU A 219 -6.71 2.91 13.73
CA GLU A 219 -6.73 4.35 13.48
C GLU A 219 -5.34 4.91 13.13
N ASP A 220 -4.26 4.28 13.56
CA ASP A 220 -2.91 4.72 13.19
C ASP A 220 -2.54 4.28 11.76
N ILE A 221 -3.20 3.24 11.23
CA ILE A 221 -3.04 2.77 9.84
C ILE A 221 -3.91 3.58 8.90
N PHE A 222 -5.18 3.81 9.27
CA PHE A 222 -6.18 4.42 8.38
C PHE A 222 -7.11 5.40 9.09
N GLY A 223 -6.56 6.23 9.98
CA GLY A 223 -7.34 7.26 10.67
C GLY A 223 -7.42 8.60 9.93
N PRO A 224 -8.14 9.57 10.52
CA PRO A 224 -8.44 10.86 9.89
C PRO A 224 -7.18 11.65 9.51
N GLY A 225 -6.16 11.69 10.37
CA GLY A 225 -4.93 12.44 10.07
C GLY A 225 -4.13 11.87 8.90
N VAL A 226 -4.06 10.54 8.79
CA VAL A 226 -3.41 9.85 7.67
C VAL A 226 -4.20 10.11 6.39
N LEU A 227 -5.53 9.95 6.43
CA LEU A 227 -6.42 10.19 5.30
C LEU A 227 -6.34 11.63 4.78
N ILE A 228 -6.40 12.62 5.67
CA ILE A 228 -6.22 14.04 5.32
C ILE A 228 -4.85 14.26 4.69
N SER A 229 -3.80 13.62 5.20
CA SER A 229 -2.45 13.76 4.66
C SER A 229 -2.35 13.25 3.23
N TYR A 230 -3.00 12.13 2.89
CA TYR A 230 -3.07 11.65 1.51
C TYR A 230 -3.88 12.60 0.61
N VAL A 231 -5.01 13.11 1.08
CA VAL A 231 -5.79 14.11 0.33
C VAL A 231 -4.97 15.36 0.06
N LEU A 232 -4.26 15.88 1.06
CA LEU A 232 -3.35 17.01 0.92
C LEU A 232 -2.24 16.67 -0.07
N GLN A 233 -1.62 15.49 0.03
CA GLN A 233 -0.57 15.05 -0.88
C GLN A 233 -1.03 15.09 -2.35
N VAL A 234 -2.20 14.52 -2.67
CA VAL A 234 -2.72 14.46 -4.04
C VAL A 234 -3.14 15.85 -4.55
N CYS A 235 -3.85 16.61 -3.71
CA CYS A 235 -4.31 17.96 -4.04
C CYS A 235 -3.11 18.88 -4.32
N PHE A 236 -2.10 18.87 -3.44
CA PHE A 236 -0.90 19.69 -3.61
C PHE A 236 -0.07 19.26 -4.80
N ALA A 237 0.09 17.95 -5.04
CA ALA A 237 0.81 17.47 -6.21
C ALA A 237 0.15 17.94 -7.52
N THR A 238 -1.18 17.81 -7.60
CA THR A 238 -1.97 18.25 -8.75
C THR A 238 -1.92 19.76 -8.92
N MET A 239 -2.07 20.53 -7.84
CA MET A 239 -1.99 21.99 -7.86
C MET A 239 -0.62 22.48 -8.34
N LEU A 240 0.47 21.91 -7.81
CA LEU A 240 1.83 22.28 -8.21
C LEU A 240 2.10 21.91 -9.68
N TYR A 241 1.65 20.73 -10.13
CA TYR A 241 1.71 20.34 -11.53
C TYR A 241 0.98 21.35 -12.43
N LEU A 242 -0.26 21.72 -12.08
CA LEU A 242 -1.03 22.71 -12.83
C LEU A 242 -0.36 24.09 -12.80
N ALA A 243 0.25 24.49 -11.68
CA ALA A 243 0.99 25.73 -11.58
C ALA A 243 2.21 25.74 -12.53
N VAL A 244 2.96 24.65 -12.61
CA VAL A 244 4.07 24.48 -13.57
C VAL A 244 3.59 24.57 -15.02
N LYS A 245 2.52 23.84 -15.37
CA LYS A 245 1.99 23.84 -16.74
C LYS A 245 1.35 25.17 -17.11
N GLY A 246 0.63 25.79 -16.18
CA GLY A 246 0.05 27.12 -16.33
C GLY A 246 1.14 28.17 -16.53
N PHE A 247 2.19 28.16 -15.71
CA PHE A 247 3.33 29.06 -15.84
C PHE A 247 4.06 28.86 -17.17
N THR A 248 4.40 27.62 -17.54
CA THR A 248 5.09 27.34 -18.81
C THR A 248 4.23 27.63 -20.04
N LEU A 249 2.90 27.50 -19.97
CA LEU A 249 1.98 27.91 -21.03
C LEU A 249 1.90 29.43 -21.12
N TRP A 250 1.76 30.12 -19.97
CA TRP A 250 1.73 31.58 -19.90
C TRP A 250 2.98 32.20 -20.51
N VAL A 251 4.17 31.68 -20.18
CA VAL A 251 5.44 32.13 -20.77
C VAL A 251 5.41 31.98 -22.29
N ARG A 252 4.96 30.83 -22.82
CA ARG A 252 4.87 30.62 -24.29
C ARG A 252 3.88 31.55 -24.98
N LEU A 253 2.78 31.92 -24.31
CA LEU A 253 1.76 32.80 -24.89
C LEU A 253 2.16 34.28 -24.82
N THR A 254 2.91 34.67 -23.77
CA THR A 254 3.34 36.07 -23.57
C THR A 254 4.58 36.42 -24.36
N GLU A 255 5.38 35.43 -24.76
CA GLU A 255 6.54 35.62 -25.62
C GLU A 255 6.09 35.86 -27.08
N LYS A 256 6.14 37.11 -27.54
CA LYS A 256 5.94 37.43 -28.96
C LYS A 256 7.12 36.87 -29.76
N PRO A 257 6.90 36.20 -30.92
CA PRO A 257 8.00 35.86 -31.82
C PRO A 257 8.69 37.16 -32.22
N ASP A 258 9.94 37.34 -31.82
CA ASP A 258 10.69 38.56 -32.05
C ASP A 258 10.91 38.73 -33.56
N LYS A 259 10.11 39.60 -34.20
CA LYS A 259 10.19 39.94 -35.63
C LYS A 259 11.27 40.99 -35.89
N ARG A 260 12.44 40.87 -35.25
CA ARG A 260 13.58 41.73 -35.59
C ARG A 260 14.48 40.97 -36.57
N PRO A 261 14.72 41.49 -37.79
CA PRO A 261 15.77 41.00 -38.65
C PRO A 261 17.10 41.52 -38.10
N SER A 262 17.54 40.99 -36.96
CA SER A 262 18.92 41.14 -36.52
C SER A 262 19.75 40.12 -37.30
N LEU A 263 20.81 40.61 -37.93
CA LEU A 263 21.87 39.84 -38.62
C LEU A 263 22.07 38.45 -37.99
N PRO A 264 22.30 37.39 -38.81
CA PRO A 264 22.52 36.05 -38.33
C PRO A 264 23.81 36.01 -37.49
N GLN A 265 23.67 36.18 -36.18
CA GLN A 265 24.66 35.68 -35.23
C GLN A 265 24.37 34.19 -35.05
N PRO A 266 25.30 33.31 -35.45
CA PRO A 266 25.17 31.89 -35.13
C PRO A 266 25.27 31.74 -33.60
N GLY A 267 24.48 30.82 -33.03
CA GLY A 267 24.87 30.21 -31.75
C GLY A 267 24.05 30.46 -30.49
N LYS A 268 22.95 31.24 -30.49
CA LYS A 268 22.12 31.39 -29.27
C LYS A 268 20.65 31.03 -29.46
N LEU A 269 20.39 29.73 -29.59
CA LEU A 269 19.05 29.16 -29.50
C LEU A 269 18.64 29.00 -28.01
N ARG A 270 18.45 30.12 -27.31
CA ARG A 270 17.95 30.15 -25.92
C ARG A 270 16.81 29.13 -25.77
N ARG A 271 16.98 28.11 -24.91
CA ARG A 271 15.97 27.08 -24.65
C ARG A 271 14.84 27.68 -23.81
N PHE A 272 13.85 28.31 -24.46
CA PHE A 272 12.73 29.07 -23.85
C PHE A 272 11.60 28.23 -23.21
N HIS A 273 11.84 26.96 -22.88
CA HIS A 273 10.73 26.00 -22.67
C HIS A 273 10.76 25.26 -21.32
N THR A 274 11.58 25.71 -20.37
CA THR A 274 11.70 25.14 -19.02
C THR A 274 11.43 26.19 -17.95
N LEU A 275 11.08 25.77 -16.73
CA LEU A 275 10.85 26.63 -15.56
C LEU A 275 12.04 27.56 -15.20
N ILE A 276 13.22 27.31 -15.76
CA ILE A 276 14.44 28.06 -15.50
C ILE A 276 14.53 29.27 -16.44
N TRP A 277 14.18 30.45 -15.94
CA TRP A 277 14.24 31.72 -16.68
C TRP A 277 15.43 32.59 -16.22
N PRO A 278 16.34 33.01 -17.12
CA PRO A 278 17.60 33.66 -16.74
C PRO A 278 17.52 35.17 -16.41
N ASP A 279 16.40 35.86 -16.60
CA ASP A 279 16.33 37.32 -16.38
C ASP A 279 15.78 37.70 -14.99
N THR A 280 16.19 38.85 -14.46
CA THR A 280 15.84 39.40 -13.12
C THR A 280 14.39 39.88 -12.96
N SER A 281 13.46 39.45 -13.81
CA SER A 281 12.08 39.91 -13.83
C SER A 281 11.22 39.23 -12.74
N ALA A 282 10.04 39.79 -12.47
CA ALA A 282 9.02 39.16 -11.60
C ALA A 282 8.67 37.73 -12.05
N MET A 283 8.84 37.40 -13.34
CA MET A 283 8.62 36.06 -13.87
C MET A 283 9.66 35.04 -13.40
N SER A 284 10.95 35.42 -13.30
CA SER A 284 11.99 34.55 -12.74
C SER A 284 11.79 34.31 -11.24
N ARG A 285 11.26 35.30 -10.53
CA ARG A 285 10.92 35.18 -9.10
C ARG A 285 9.86 34.09 -8.87
N THR A 286 8.78 34.11 -9.65
CA THR A 286 7.71 33.09 -9.57
C THR A 286 8.21 31.71 -9.98
N SER A 287 9.06 31.64 -11.00
CA SER A 287 9.60 30.36 -11.46
C SER A 287 10.53 29.70 -10.44
N VAL A 288 11.40 30.48 -9.78
CA VAL A 288 12.25 30.00 -8.69
C VAL A 288 11.41 29.56 -7.48
N ALA A 289 10.34 30.29 -7.15
CA ALA A 289 9.43 29.91 -6.07
C ALA A 289 8.74 28.56 -6.32
N ILE A 290 8.21 28.35 -7.53
CA ILE A 290 7.56 27.09 -7.92
C ILE A 290 8.57 25.93 -7.91
N ALA A 291 9.77 26.12 -8.50
CA ALA A 291 10.82 25.10 -8.50
C ALA A 291 11.26 24.70 -7.10
N THR A 292 11.45 25.67 -6.22
CA THR A 292 11.87 25.42 -4.83
C THR A 292 10.78 24.67 -4.07
N THR A 293 9.52 25.10 -4.24
CA THR A 293 8.37 24.43 -3.59
C THR A 293 8.23 22.99 -4.06
N LEU A 294 8.42 22.69 -5.35
CA LEU A 294 8.37 21.31 -5.86
C LEU A 294 9.42 20.41 -5.20
N VAL A 295 10.65 20.89 -5.04
CA VAL A 295 11.73 20.11 -4.42
C VAL A 295 11.45 19.88 -2.93
N GLU A 296 11.02 20.92 -2.20
CA GLU A 296 10.67 20.80 -0.78
C GLU A 296 9.42 19.94 -0.57
N PHE A 297 8.44 20.03 -1.46
CA PHE A 297 7.26 19.16 -1.43
C PHE A 297 7.63 17.70 -1.67
N GLN A 298 8.50 17.41 -2.66
CA GLN A 298 9.03 16.05 -2.87
C GLN A 298 9.78 15.55 -1.64
N GLU A 299 10.60 16.38 -0.99
CA GLU A 299 11.30 16.03 0.26
C GLU A 299 10.30 15.67 1.37
N ALA A 300 9.26 16.49 1.57
CA ALA A 300 8.22 16.23 2.57
C ALA A 300 7.41 14.96 2.25
N GLN A 301 7.06 14.73 0.98
CA GLN A 301 6.40 13.50 0.54
C GLN A 301 7.24 12.26 0.85
N CYS A 302 8.54 12.29 0.57
CA CYS A 302 9.43 11.16 0.87
C CYS A 302 9.39 10.83 2.37
N TRP A 303 9.54 11.82 3.27
CA TRP A 303 9.53 11.56 4.71
C TRP A 303 8.18 11.09 5.24
N PHE A 304 7.08 11.63 4.73
CA PHE A 304 5.74 11.19 5.10
C PHE A 304 5.50 9.73 4.68
N VAL A 305 5.75 9.41 3.41
CA VAL A 305 5.56 8.05 2.89
C VAL A 305 6.50 7.06 3.57
N PHE A 306 7.74 7.45 3.86
CA PHE A 306 8.70 6.62 4.61
C PHE A 306 8.17 6.18 5.97
N ALA A 307 7.64 7.13 6.74
CA ALA A 307 7.09 6.83 8.07
C ALA A 307 5.90 5.86 7.97
N VAL A 308 5.00 6.11 7.00
CA VAL A 308 3.83 5.27 6.78
C VAL A 308 4.23 3.86 6.32
N GLN A 309 5.17 3.74 5.38
CA GLN A 309 5.63 2.44 4.88
C GLN A 309 6.33 1.62 5.97
N ILE A 310 7.17 2.24 6.80
CA ILE A 310 7.79 1.54 7.94
C ILE A 310 6.73 1.09 8.93
N ALA A 311 5.78 1.95 9.28
CA ALA A 311 4.68 1.59 10.18
C ALA A 311 3.86 0.41 9.60
N SER A 312 3.50 0.45 8.31
CA SER A 312 2.79 -0.64 7.64
C SER A 312 3.59 -1.94 7.63
N ILE A 313 4.89 -1.90 7.31
CA ILE A 313 5.74 -3.10 7.29
C ILE A 313 5.87 -3.67 8.70
N LEU A 314 6.09 -2.85 9.73
CA LEU A 314 6.16 -3.31 11.11
C LEU A 314 4.83 -3.90 11.57
N ALA A 315 3.71 -3.28 11.22
CA ALA A 315 2.38 -3.79 11.52
C ALA A 315 2.15 -5.19 10.92
N ILE A 316 2.59 -5.42 9.67
CA ILE A 316 2.45 -6.71 8.99
C ILE A 316 3.46 -7.75 9.49
N VAL A 317 4.73 -7.37 9.69
CA VAL A 317 5.83 -8.31 10.00
C VAL A 317 5.87 -8.68 11.47
N VAL A 318 5.67 -7.70 12.35
CA VAL A 318 5.71 -7.93 13.81
C VAL A 318 4.34 -8.38 14.31
N ASN A 319 3.35 -8.48 13.43
CA ASN A 319 1.93 -8.60 13.78
C ASN A 319 1.55 -7.65 14.91
N SER A 320 2.14 -6.44 14.95
CA SER A 320 1.88 -5.47 16.01
C SER A 320 0.52 -4.80 15.87
N GLN A 321 -0.36 -5.37 15.04
CA GLN A 321 -1.72 -4.89 14.88
C GLN A 321 -2.50 -5.29 16.12
N GLU A 322 -3.08 -4.29 16.76
CA GLU A 322 -4.18 -4.50 17.67
C GLU A 322 -5.34 -5.04 16.81
N GLY A 323 -5.77 -6.26 17.11
CA GLY A 323 -6.87 -6.92 16.43
C GLY A 323 -7.41 -8.01 17.34
N SER A 324 -8.73 -8.06 17.48
CA SER A 324 -9.41 -8.99 18.38
C SER A 324 -9.64 -10.37 17.73
N PHE A 325 -9.62 -10.43 16.40
CA PHE A 325 -9.83 -11.66 15.63
C PHE A 325 -9.05 -11.66 14.30
N TRP A 326 -8.90 -12.85 13.69
CA TRP A 326 -8.12 -13.08 12.46
C TRP A 326 -8.50 -12.16 11.30
N GLY A 327 -9.81 -12.02 11.06
CA GLY A 327 -10.31 -11.19 9.98
C GLY A 327 -10.01 -9.70 10.14
N GLU A 328 -9.91 -9.20 11.36
CA GLU A 328 -9.53 -7.81 11.65
C GLU A 328 -8.07 -7.54 11.26
N ILE A 329 -7.16 -8.43 11.66
CA ILE A 329 -5.73 -8.38 11.29
C ILE A 329 -5.58 -8.45 9.77
N LEU A 330 -6.39 -9.28 9.11
CA LEU A 330 -6.38 -9.41 7.66
C LEU A 330 -6.74 -8.10 6.95
N VAL A 331 -7.82 -7.46 7.41
CA VAL A 331 -8.29 -6.17 6.88
C VAL A 331 -7.27 -5.07 7.17
N ASN A 332 -6.72 -5.03 8.38
CA ASN A 332 -5.69 -4.07 8.77
C ASN A 332 -4.41 -4.23 7.93
N ALA A 333 -3.95 -5.46 7.68
CA ALA A 333 -2.83 -5.73 6.79
C ALA A 333 -3.11 -5.33 5.35
N ALA A 334 -4.32 -5.60 4.83
CA ALA A 334 -4.73 -5.20 3.48
C ALA A 334 -4.74 -3.66 3.32
N VAL A 335 -5.27 -2.94 4.31
CA VAL A 335 -5.30 -1.47 4.31
C VAL A 335 -3.89 -0.91 4.46
N ALA A 336 -3.08 -1.43 5.39
CA ALA A 336 -1.69 -1.02 5.58
C ALA A 336 -0.87 -1.18 4.30
N PHE A 337 -1.08 -2.28 3.58
CA PHE A 337 -0.52 -2.49 2.25
C PHE A 337 -0.97 -1.40 1.27
N HIS A 338 -2.27 -1.14 1.11
CA HIS A 338 -2.74 -0.12 0.16
C HIS A 338 -2.20 1.28 0.44
N VAL A 339 -2.21 1.67 1.70
CA VAL A 339 -1.72 2.96 2.17
C VAL A 339 -0.23 3.11 1.82
N SER A 340 0.58 2.06 2.02
CA SER A 340 2.01 2.04 1.69
C SER A 340 2.30 2.28 0.20
N GLN A 341 1.46 1.73 -0.68
CA GLN A 341 1.62 1.82 -2.14
C GLN A 341 1.09 3.14 -2.70
N ASN A 342 -0.09 3.56 -2.24
CA ASN A 342 -0.80 4.70 -2.79
C ASN A 342 -0.03 6.02 -2.59
N GLY A 343 0.81 6.10 -1.54
CA GLY A 343 1.67 7.26 -1.29
C GLY A 343 2.71 7.52 -2.37
N ILE A 344 3.05 6.52 -3.16
CA ILE A 344 4.06 6.65 -4.21
C ILE A 344 3.50 7.29 -5.49
N LEU A 345 2.20 7.15 -5.76
CA LEU A 345 1.60 7.62 -7.02
C LEU A 345 1.73 9.15 -7.21
N PRO A 346 1.49 10.00 -6.20
CA PRO A 346 1.74 11.44 -6.31
C PRO A 346 3.22 11.79 -6.37
N MET A 347 4.10 10.96 -5.78
CA MET A 347 5.55 11.15 -5.83
C MET A 347 6.09 10.95 -7.25
N PHE A 348 5.60 9.94 -7.98
CA PHE A 348 5.96 9.77 -9.39
C PHE A 348 5.59 11.00 -10.23
N LEU A 349 4.39 11.55 -10.05
CA LEU A 349 3.95 12.74 -10.78
C LEU A 349 4.93 13.91 -10.60
N ILE A 350 5.32 14.20 -9.36
CA ILE A 350 6.24 15.30 -9.05
C ILE A 350 7.66 14.99 -9.53
N GLN A 351 8.16 13.76 -9.33
CA GLN A 351 9.51 13.37 -9.77
C GLN A 351 9.63 13.42 -11.30
N ILE A 352 8.62 12.97 -12.03
CA ILE A 352 8.55 13.07 -13.50
C ILE A 352 8.51 14.54 -13.93
N CYS A 353 7.71 15.37 -13.25
CA CYS A 353 7.64 16.81 -13.52
C CYS A 353 9.02 17.48 -13.33
N LEU A 354 9.73 17.16 -12.23
CA LEU A 354 11.08 17.65 -11.96
C LEU A 354 12.06 17.25 -13.08
N HIS A 355 12.06 15.98 -13.50
CA HIS A 355 12.93 15.50 -14.57
C HIS A 355 12.62 16.14 -15.94
N ASN A 356 11.35 16.35 -16.26
CA ASN A 356 10.91 16.99 -17.50
C ASN A 356 11.30 18.48 -17.54
N GLU A 357 11.20 19.19 -16.41
CA GLU A 357 11.68 20.56 -16.26
C GLU A 357 13.22 20.65 -16.15
N GLY A 358 13.90 19.50 -16.08
CA GLY A 358 15.35 19.39 -16.06
C GLY A 358 15.99 19.59 -14.68
N ILE A 359 15.18 19.67 -13.62
CA ILE A 359 15.62 19.79 -12.23
C ILE A 359 15.96 18.37 -11.73
N ARG A 360 17.25 18.12 -11.51
CA ARG A 360 17.77 16.82 -11.05
C ARG A 360 18.48 17.00 -9.72
N ASN A 361 17.75 16.76 -8.63
CA ASN A 361 18.31 16.72 -7.29
C ASN A 361 18.56 15.26 -6.89
N THR A 362 19.81 14.93 -6.56
CA THR A 362 20.21 13.56 -6.20
C THR A 362 19.64 13.15 -4.84
N HIS A 363 19.47 14.09 -3.91
CA HIS A 363 18.94 13.80 -2.57
C HIS A 363 17.47 13.34 -2.64
N THR A 364 16.61 14.13 -3.29
CA THR A 364 15.18 13.78 -3.42
C THR A 364 14.99 12.54 -4.29
N PHE A 365 15.84 12.35 -5.31
CA PHE A 365 15.80 11.14 -6.13
C PHE A 365 16.21 9.89 -5.35
N LEU A 366 17.23 9.99 -4.48
CA LEU A 366 17.63 8.87 -3.61
C LEU A 366 16.52 8.51 -2.64
N GLY A 367 15.90 9.50 -1.99
CA GLY A 367 14.73 9.28 -1.14
C GLY A 367 13.61 8.57 -1.91
N PHE A 368 13.24 9.09 -3.09
CA PHE A 368 12.26 8.45 -3.96
C PHE A 368 12.59 6.99 -4.33
N CYS A 369 13.86 6.67 -4.60
CA CYS A 369 14.28 5.29 -4.86
C CYS A 369 14.11 4.39 -3.62
N ILE A 370 14.44 4.90 -2.43
CA ILE A 370 14.28 4.16 -1.17
C ILE A 370 12.80 3.89 -0.92
N GLU A 371 11.92 4.90 -1.08
CA GLU A 371 10.47 4.72 -0.92
C GLU A 371 9.92 3.69 -1.91
N TYR A 372 10.39 3.72 -3.16
CA TYR A 372 9.99 2.72 -4.15
C TYR A 372 10.40 1.30 -3.76
N ILE A 373 11.63 1.12 -3.26
CA ILE A 373 12.10 -0.17 -2.77
C ILE A 373 11.27 -0.62 -1.57
N LEU A 374 11.00 0.27 -0.62
CA LEU A 374 10.19 -0.03 0.56
C LEU A 374 8.76 -0.41 0.19
N ALA A 375 8.15 0.22 -0.83
CA ALA A 375 6.87 -0.23 -1.36
C ALA A 375 6.95 -1.64 -1.98
N VAL A 376 8.01 -1.96 -2.73
CA VAL A 376 8.20 -3.33 -3.24
C VAL A 376 8.34 -4.32 -2.09
N VAL A 377 9.08 -3.96 -1.03
CA VAL A 377 9.21 -4.78 0.19
C VAL A 377 7.84 -4.96 0.85
N ALA A 378 7.08 -3.89 1.07
CA ALA A 378 5.73 -3.94 1.63
C ALA A 378 4.79 -4.83 0.78
N ALA A 379 4.91 -4.76 -0.55
CA ALA A 379 4.16 -5.61 -1.47
C ALA A 379 4.56 -7.08 -1.47
N SER A 380 5.70 -7.43 -0.87
CA SER A 380 6.18 -8.81 -0.76
C SER A 380 5.91 -9.44 0.61
N GLN A 381 5.41 -8.67 1.59
CA GLN A 381 5.12 -9.18 2.92
C GLN A 381 3.87 -10.08 2.91
N LYS A 382 3.90 -11.11 3.74
CA LYS A 382 2.80 -12.05 3.96
C LYS A 382 2.44 -12.05 5.44
N VAL A 383 1.16 -12.22 5.74
CA VAL A 383 0.68 -12.46 7.11
C VAL A 383 0.54 -13.97 7.28
N HIS A 384 1.34 -14.53 8.19
CA HIS A 384 1.29 -15.95 8.52
C HIS A 384 0.33 -16.18 9.67
N PHE A 385 -0.66 -17.07 9.49
CA PHE A 385 -1.62 -17.42 10.54
C PHE A 385 -0.92 -17.91 11.82
N ARG A 386 0.18 -18.65 11.70
CA ARG A 386 0.91 -19.20 12.85
C ARG A 386 1.42 -18.10 13.79
N ASP A 387 1.96 -17.02 13.23
CA ASP A 387 2.52 -15.93 14.00
C ASP A 387 1.40 -15.13 14.70
N VAL A 388 0.26 -14.97 14.03
CA VAL A 388 -0.95 -14.36 14.60
C VAL A 388 -1.59 -15.25 15.67
N PHE A 389 -1.59 -16.57 15.48
CA PHE A 389 -2.08 -17.52 16.48
C PHE A 389 -1.24 -17.47 17.77
N GLU A 390 0.09 -17.39 17.65
CA GLU A 390 0.98 -17.22 18.79
C GLU A 390 0.73 -15.88 19.50
N GLN A 391 0.49 -14.81 18.74
CA GLN A 391 0.08 -13.52 19.31
C GLN A 391 -1.21 -13.64 20.13
N PHE A 392 -2.28 -14.23 19.57
CA PHE A 392 -3.53 -14.43 20.31
C PHE A 392 -3.32 -15.26 21.57
N ARG A 393 -2.48 -16.30 21.50
CA ARG A 393 -2.12 -17.12 22.65
C ARG A 393 -1.45 -16.30 23.77
N THR A 394 -0.58 -15.35 23.43
CA THR A 394 0.06 -14.48 24.42
C THR A 394 -0.86 -13.43 25.02
N GLN A 395 -1.93 -13.06 24.31
CA GLN A 395 -2.87 -12.01 24.74
C GLN A 395 -4.02 -12.56 25.59
N ALA A 396 -4.54 -13.73 25.24
CA ALA A 396 -5.69 -14.33 25.90
C ALA A 396 -5.60 -15.86 25.83
N ASP A 397 -4.87 -16.47 26.77
CA ASP A 397 -4.89 -17.92 26.96
C ASP A 397 -6.10 -18.35 27.80
N MET A 398 -6.66 -19.51 27.46
CA MET A 398 -7.81 -20.08 28.16
C MET A 398 -7.46 -21.45 28.73
N ASP A 399 -7.74 -21.64 30.02
CA ASP A 399 -7.40 -22.86 30.74
C ASP A 399 -8.20 -24.05 30.20
N ALA A 400 -9.51 -23.88 29.95
CA ALA A 400 -10.34 -24.94 29.36
C ALA A 400 -9.96 -25.29 27.92
N CYS A 401 -9.26 -24.41 27.22
CA CYS A 401 -8.73 -24.66 25.87
C CYS A 401 -7.26 -25.13 25.88
N GLY A 402 -6.71 -25.48 27.04
CA GLY A 402 -5.33 -25.98 27.17
C GLY A 402 -4.26 -24.89 27.03
N GLY A 403 -4.56 -23.66 27.43
CA GLY A 403 -3.65 -22.51 27.31
C GLY A 403 -3.49 -22.02 25.87
N ASN A 404 -4.53 -22.22 25.05
CA ASN A 404 -4.63 -21.76 23.66
C ASN A 404 -5.65 -20.60 23.56
N PRO A 405 -5.60 -19.79 22.49
CA PRO A 405 -6.58 -18.73 22.27
C PRO A 405 -7.98 -19.29 22.01
N SER A 406 -9.00 -18.48 22.30
CA SER A 406 -10.40 -18.81 21.99
C SER A 406 -10.57 -19.18 20.51
N PRO A 407 -11.21 -20.33 20.18
CA PRO A 407 -11.45 -20.66 18.79
C PRO A 407 -12.33 -19.65 18.04
N ARG A 408 -13.08 -18.81 18.77
CA ARG A 408 -13.88 -17.71 18.19
C ARG A 408 -13.00 -16.63 17.57
N THR A 409 -11.77 -16.39 18.06
CA THR A 409 -10.89 -15.33 17.54
C THR A 409 -10.33 -15.66 16.16
N TYR A 410 -10.13 -16.94 15.84
CA TYR A 410 -9.69 -17.32 14.50
C TYR A 410 -10.84 -17.77 13.60
N CYS A 411 -11.92 -18.36 14.12
CA CYS A 411 -13.01 -18.85 13.27
C CYS A 411 -14.07 -17.82 12.88
N ALA A 412 -14.08 -16.63 13.49
CA ALA A 412 -15.03 -15.57 13.17
C ALA A 412 -15.03 -15.22 11.66
N ALA A 413 -16.22 -14.95 11.13
CA ALA A 413 -16.39 -14.42 9.78
C ALA A 413 -16.24 -12.91 9.76
N ILE A 414 -15.71 -12.38 8.66
CA ILE A 414 -15.60 -10.94 8.45
C ILE A 414 -17.01 -10.46 8.08
N GLY A 415 -17.68 -9.78 9.01
CA GLY A 415 -18.91 -9.06 8.71
C GLY A 415 -18.66 -8.04 7.60
N ALA A 416 -19.66 -7.79 6.76
CA ALA A 416 -19.57 -6.74 5.76
C ALA A 416 -19.23 -5.42 6.45
N VAL A 417 -18.02 -4.91 6.25
CA VAL A 417 -17.65 -3.60 6.76
C VAL A 417 -18.37 -2.58 5.88
N ASP A 418 -19.39 -1.92 6.44
CA ASP A 418 -20.11 -0.85 5.75
C ASP A 418 -19.09 0.23 5.31
N GLY A 419 -19.06 0.50 4.00
CA GLY A 419 -18.15 1.48 3.41
C GLY A 419 -16.76 0.98 3.02
N LEU A 420 -16.31 -0.20 3.45
CA LEU A 420 -15.02 -0.76 3.02
C LEU A 420 -15.13 -1.56 1.72
N GLN A 421 -15.57 -0.89 0.65
CA GLN A 421 -15.18 -1.37 -0.66
C GLN A 421 -13.66 -1.12 -0.79
N LEU A 422 -12.84 -2.16 -0.56
CA LEU A 422 -11.38 -2.19 -0.81
C LEU A 422 -11.00 -1.94 -2.29
N ASN A 423 -11.91 -1.34 -3.07
CA ASN A 423 -11.67 -0.77 -4.38
C ASN A 423 -10.93 0.58 -4.22
N PHE A 424 -9.74 0.54 -3.61
CA PHE A 424 -8.78 1.66 -3.56
C PHE A 424 -8.32 2.09 -4.98
N PHE A 425 -8.69 1.32 -6.01
CA PHE A 425 -8.64 1.66 -7.43
C PHE A 425 -9.84 0.99 -8.14
N PRO A 426 -10.41 1.56 -9.22
CA PRO A 426 -11.66 1.09 -9.84
C PRO A 426 -11.65 -0.38 -10.31
N HIS A 427 -10.48 -1.01 -10.41
CA HIS A 427 -10.35 -2.46 -10.57
C HIS A 427 -8.99 -2.96 -10.04
N PRO A 428 -8.91 -4.10 -9.31
CA PRO A 428 -7.64 -4.64 -8.79
C PRO A 428 -6.62 -4.96 -9.89
N LEU A 429 -7.08 -5.32 -11.10
CA LEU A 429 -6.20 -5.51 -12.26
C LEU A 429 -5.53 -4.22 -12.74
N LEU A 430 -6.27 -3.09 -12.75
CA LEU A 430 -5.70 -1.79 -13.13
C LEU A 430 -4.65 -1.35 -12.11
N TYR A 431 -4.89 -1.65 -10.84
CA TYR A 431 -3.95 -1.40 -9.76
C TYR A 431 -2.66 -2.21 -9.93
N LYS A 432 -2.76 -3.53 -10.15
CA LYS A 432 -1.59 -4.38 -10.43
C LYS A 432 -0.82 -3.90 -11.67
N LEU A 433 -1.51 -3.49 -12.73
CA LEU A 433 -0.87 -2.99 -13.95
C LEU A 433 -0.16 -1.64 -13.72
N ALA A 434 -0.77 -0.72 -12.98
CA ALA A 434 -0.14 0.55 -12.63
C ALA A 434 1.12 0.31 -11.79
N PHE A 435 1.02 -0.48 -10.72
CA PHE A 435 2.13 -0.67 -9.80
C PHE A 435 3.25 -1.57 -10.37
N LEU A 436 2.92 -2.73 -10.93
CA LEU A 436 3.94 -3.67 -11.41
C LEU A 436 4.54 -3.29 -12.75
N VAL A 437 3.79 -2.61 -13.63
CA VAL A 437 4.25 -2.35 -15.00
C VAL A 437 4.57 -0.88 -15.20
N LEU A 438 3.62 0.01 -14.90
CA LEU A 438 3.84 1.44 -15.14
C LEU A 438 4.93 2.00 -14.20
N ASP A 439 4.84 1.75 -12.90
CA ASP A 439 5.79 2.30 -11.91
C ASP A 439 7.19 1.70 -12.06
N THR A 440 7.32 0.39 -12.33
CA THR A 440 8.64 -0.24 -12.57
C THR A 440 9.31 0.34 -13.82
N VAL A 441 8.57 0.50 -14.92
CA VAL A 441 9.08 1.08 -16.17
C VAL A 441 9.43 2.55 -15.95
N ALA A 442 8.57 3.33 -15.30
CA ALA A 442 8.85 4.72 -14.98
C ALA A 442 10.09 4.88 -14.09
N MET A 443 10.23 4.04 -13.07
CA MET A 443 11.38 4.02 -12.17
C MET A 443 12.68 3.74 -12.94
N LEU A 444 12.69 2.70 -13.77
CA LEU A 444 13.85 2.35 -14.60
C LEU A 444 14.27 3.53 -15.49
N LEU A 445 13.31 4.19 -16.12
CA LEU A 445 13.56 5.34 -17.00
C LEU A 445 14.09 6.56 -16.23
N LEU A 446 13.56 6.83 -15.04
CA LEU A 446 14.04 7.89 -14.15
C LEU A 446 15.48 7.61 -13.69
N VAL A 447 15.79 6.36 -13.32
CA VAL A 447 17.17 5.92 -12.97
C VAL A 447 18.11 6.14 -14.16
N ILE A 448 17.74 5.70 -15.35
CA ILE A 448 18.57 5.87 -16.55
C ILE A 448 18.80 7.36 -16.84
N ASP A 449 17.77 8.21 -16.77
CA ASP A 449 17.92 9.65 -17.00
C ASP A 449 18.78 10.32 -15.91
N GLN A 450 18.62 9.94 -14.64
CA GLN A 450 19.43 10.45 -13.53
C GLN A 450 20.89 10.01 -13.65
N VAL A 451 21.17 8.73 -13.86
CA VAL A 451 22.52 8.18 -14.02
C VAL A 451 23.20 8.80 -15.24
N ALA A 452 22.50 8.91 -16.37
CA ALA A 452 23.05 9.55 -17.56
C ALA A 452 23.40 11.03 -17.30
N TRP A 453 22.62 11.74 -16.50
CA TRP A 453 22.95 13.12 -16.11
C TRP A 453 24.14 13.19 -15.15
N THR A 454 24.16 12.35 -14.12
CA THR A 454 25.23 12.29 -13.13
C THR A 454 26.57 11.97 -13.79
N LEU A 455 26.60 10.98 -14.69
CA LEU A 455 27.80 10.59 -15.45
C LEU A 455 28.33 11.75 -16.32
N ARG A 456 27.44 12.54 -16.93
CA ARG A 456 27.79 13.71 -17.76
C ARG A 456 28.34 14.88 -16.93
N LYS A 457 27.83 15.09 -15.72
CA LYS A 457 28.17 16.25 -14.89
C LYS A 457 29.34 15.99 -13.94
N HIS A 458 29.57 14.74 -13.53
CA HIS A 458 30.60 14.42 -12.56
C HIS A 458 32.01 14.56 -13.17
N ARG A 459 32.86 15.38 -12.51
CA ARG A 459 34.24 15.69 -12.98
C ARG A 459 35.13 14.47 -13.25
N ARG A 460 34.92 13.34 -12.53
CA ARG A 460 35.75 12.12 -12.65
C ARG A 460 35.37 11.24 -13.85
N THR A 461 34.10 11.26 -14.26
CA THR A 461 33.58 10.41 -15.36
C THR A 461 33.50 11.14 -16.69
N LYS A 462 33.63 12.48 -16.68
CA LYS A 462 33.58 13.32 -17.88
C LYS A 462 34.59 12.94 -18.98
N HIS A 463 35.70 12.31 -18.61
CA HIS A 463 36.78 11.92 -19.53
C HIS A 463 36.74 10.44 -19.95
N ILE A 464 35.80 9.65 -19.41
CA ILE A 464 35.72 8.24 -19.74
C ILE A 464 34.94 8.10 -21.05
N LEU A 465 35.63 7.57 -22.07
CA LEU A 465 35.08 7.26 -23.38
C LEU A 465 34.77 5.75 -23.42
N VAL A 466 33.54 5.38 -23.80
CA VAL A 466 33.20 3.99 -24.13
C VAL A 466 33.17 3.90 -25.65
N GLY A 467 34.24 3.34 -26.22
CA GLY A 467 34.47 3.35 -27.66
C GLY A 467 34.78 4.76 -28.18
N ARG A 468 34.06 5.21 -29.23
CA ARG A 468 34.21 6.54 -29.83
C ARG A 468 33.33 7.63 -29.20
N HIS A 469 32.53 7.28 -28.18
CA HIS A 469 31.55 8.20 -27.60
C HIS A 469 31.82 8.43 -26.10
N PRO A 470 31.71 9.69 -25.63
CA PRO A 470 31.80 9.98 -24.20
C PRO A 470 30.62 9.32 -23.46
N ILE A 471 30.90 8.71 -22.30
CA ILE A 471 29.87 8.02 -21.50
C ILE A 471 28.69 8.95 -21.22
N GLY A 472 27.47 8.46 -21.46
CA GLY A 472 26.23 9.19 -21.20
C GLY A 472 25.74 10.09 -22.34
N ARG A 473 26.44 10.11 -23.50
CA ARG A 473 25.91 10.69 -24.75
C ARG A 473 25.56 9.57 -25.74
N PHE A 474 24.38 9.68 -26.34
CA PHE A 474 23.95 8.78 -27.41
C PHE A 474 24.75 9.07 -28.69
N PRO A 475 25.03 8.07 -29.54
CA PRO A 475 25.73 8.27 -30.80
C PRO A 475 25.02 9.31 -31.68
N GLU A 476 25.81 10.14 -32.36
CA GLU A 476 25.32 11.16 -33.31
C GLU A 476 24.83 10.49 -34.59
N VAL A 477 23.57 10.05 -34.57
CA VAL A 477 22.86 9.47 -35.73
C VAL A 477 22.01 10.56 -36.38
N PRO A 478 21.81 10.56 -37.72
CA PRO A 478 20.87 11.48 -38.41
C PRO A 478 19.43 11.47 -37.85
N LEU A 479 19.10 10.48 -37.02
CA LEU A 479 17.84 10.35 -36.29
C LEU A 479 17.73 11.24 -35.04
N GLN A 480 18.76 12.03 -34.68
CA GLN A 480 18.81 12.81 -33.44
C GLN A 480 17.63 13.78 -33.27
N ARG A 481 17.17 14.44 -34.34
CA ARG A 481 16.00 15.34 -34.28
C ARG A 481 14.71 14.57 -33.93
N HIS A 482 14.51 13.41 -34.55
CA HIS A 482 13.37 12.54 -34.26
C HIS A 482 13.45 12.00 -32.82
N TRP A 483 14.65 11.66 -32.35
CA TRP A 483 14.88 11.21 -30.98
C TRP A 483 14.55 12.28 -29.93
N VAL A 484 14.93 13.53 -30.16
CA VAL A 484 14.59 14.64 -29.25
C VAL A 484 13.08 14.90 -29.22
N ALA A 485 12.43 14.86 -30.38
CA ALA A 485 10.98 14.99 -30.47
C ALA A 485 10.26 13.84 -29.76
N PHE A 486 10.71 12.60 -29.98
CA PHE A 486 10.20 11.39 -29.33
C PHE A 486 10.37 11.47 -27.81
N LYS A 487 11.57 11.80 -27.32
CA LYS A 487 11.83 11.97 -25.88
C LYS A 487 10.86 12.98 -25.26
N LYS A 488 10.65 14.13 -25.92
CA LYS A 488 9.72 15.16 -25.44
C LYS A 488 8.27 14.68 -25.41
N TRP A 489 7.83 13.97 -26.44
CA TRP A 489 6.48 13.40 -26.49
C TRP A 489 6.29 12.33 -25.41
N PHE A 490 7.28 11.46 -25.24
CA PHE A 490 7.29 10.40 -24.24
C PHE A 490 7.16 10.95 -22.81
N TRP A 491 7.96 11.94 -22.40
CA TRP A 491 7.85 12.53 -21.06
C TRP A 491 6.50 13.18 -20.82
N ARG A 492 5.92 13.85 -21.83
CA ARG A 492 4.58 14.43 -21.73
C ARG A 492 3.48 13.37 -21.61
N PHE A 493 3.62 12.27 -22.34
CA PHE A 493 2.71 11.15 -22.23
C PHE A 493 2.76 10.55 -20.82
N LEU A 494 3.97 10.33 -20.29
CA LEU A 494 4.16 9.82 -18.94
C LEU A 494 3.56 10.76 -17.88
N GLU A 495 3.80 12.08 -17.99
CA GLU A 495 3.14 13.08 -17.15
C GLU A 495 1.62 12.97 -17.20
N PHE A 496 1.04 12.90 -18.40
CA PHE A 496 -0.41 12.80 -18.57
C PHE A 496 -0.98 11.54 -17.91
N VAL A 497 -0.31 10.40 -18.09
CA VAL A 497 -0.71 9.13 -17.45
C VAL A 497 -0.72 9.28 -15.92
N TYR A 498 0.34 9.83 -15.32
CA TYR A 498 0.40 9.99 -13.86
C TYR A 498 -0.58 11.02 -13.31
N VAL A 499 -0.96 12.05 -14.09
CA VAL A 499 -2.06 12.95 -13.73
C VAL A 499 -3.39 12.19 -13.68
N VAL A 500 -3.67 11.37 -14.68
CA VAL A 500 -4.90 10.54 -14.70
C VAL A 500 -4.91 9.59 -13.51
N VAL A 501 -3.78 8.92 -13.22
CA VAL A 501 -3.63 8.04 -12.05
C VAL A 501 -3.88 8.81 -10.75
N ASN A 502 -3.34 10.02 -10.59
CA ASN A 502 -3.57 10.86 -9.42
C ASN A 502 -5.04 11.28 -9.27
N ILE A 503 -5.74 11.60 -10.37
CA ILE A 503 -7.17 11.93 -10.34
C ILE A 503 -8.00 10.70 -9.96
N LEU A 504 -7.71 9.53 -10.54
CA LEU A 504 -8.39 8.28 -10.17
C LEU A 504 -8.18 7.95 -8.69
N TYR A 505 -6.96 8.17 -8.20
CA TYR A 505 -6.64 8.00 -6.79
C TYR A 505 -7.44 8.97 -5.91
N MET A 506 -7.55 10.25 -6.28
CA MET A 506 -8.39 11.22 -5.58
C MET A 506 -9.86 10.78 -5.54
N VAL A 507 -10.40 10.31 -6.67
CA VAL A 507 -11.78 9.78 -6.73
C VAL A 507 -11.95 8.59 -5.80
N SER A 508 -10.95 7.71 -5.71
CA SER A 508 -10.99 6.57 -4.79
C SER A 508 -10.97 7.02 -3.33
N LEU A 509 -10.08 7.94 -2.95
CA LEU A 509 -10.06 8.49 -1.60
C LEU A 509 -11.42 9.06 -1.22
N MET A 510 -12.01 9.90 -2.08
CA MET A 510 -13.32 10.52 -1.85
C MET A 510 -14.49 9.53 -1.71
N LYS A 511 -14.36 8.31 -2.25
CA LYS A 511 -15.37 7.24 -2.05
C LYS A 511 -15.26 6.58 -0.68
N ILE A 512 -14.07 6.61 -0.09
CA ILE A 512 -13.77 5.94 1.18
C ILE A 512 -13.96 6.90 2.36
N ILE A 513 -13.81 8.21 2.14
CA ILE A 513 -14.06 9.21 3.17
C ILE A 513 -15.56 9.28 3.50
N THR A 514 -15.94 8.80 4.68
CA THR A 514 -17.29 8.94 5.25
C THR A 514 -17.29 9.95 6.40
N VAL A 515 -18.48 10.35 6.87
CA VAL A 515 -18.60 11.25 8.05
C VAL A 515 -18.02 10.57 9.30
N GLU A 516 -18.18 9.25 9.41
CA GLU A 516 -17.64 8.40 10.49
C GLU A 516 -16.11 8.27 10.44
N SER A 517 -15.48 8.61 9.32
CA SER A 517 -14.01 8.62 9.20
C SER A 517 -13.37 9.76 10.02
N PHE A 518 -14.13 10.76 10.45
CA PHE A 518 -13.64 11.95 11.18
C PHE A 518 -14.14 12.05 12.62
N GLU A 519 -14.61 10.94 13.19
CA GLU A 519 -15.08 10.95 14.57
C GLU A 519 -13.97 11.40 15.54
N PRO A 520 -14.29 12.25 16.55
CA PRO A 520 -13.29 12.75 17.50
C PRO A 520 -12.57 11.65 18.29
N SER A 521 -13.24 10.51 18.52
CA SER A 521 -12.68 9.31 19.17
C SER A 521 -11.49 8.76 18.39
N ARG A 522 -11.49 8.92 17.05
CA ARG A 522 -10.48 8.35 16.17
C ARG A 522 -9.18 9.15 16.07
N TRP A 523 -9.06 10.24 16.83
CA TRP A 523 -7.92 11.15 16.75
C TRP A 523 -6.78 10.73 17.68
N SER A 524 -5.70 10.22 17.10
CA SER A 524 -4.46 9.91 17.83
C SER A 524 -3.45 11.08 17.80
N TYR A 525 -2.51 11.08 18.75
CA TYR A 525 -1.39 12.03 18.74
C TYR A 525 -0.56 11.93 17.44
N GLY A 526 -0.35 10.69 16.95
CA GLY A 526 0.37 10.43 15.71
C GLY A 526 -0.32 11.01 14.48
N GLN A 527 -1.65 10.96 14.43
CA GLN A 527 -2.44 11.51 13.33
C GLN A 527 -2.36 13.04 13.23
N ILE A 528 -2.33 13.75 14.36
CA ILE A 528 -2.12 15.21 14.37
C ILE A 528 -0.74 15.52 13.78
N ILE A 529 0.29 14.78 14.19
CA ILE A 529 1.64 14.94 13.64
C ILE A 529 1.63 14.68 12.13
N ALA A 530 1.00 13.59 11.68
CA ALA A 530 0.91 13.24 10.27
C ALA A 530 0.34 14.40 9.43
N MET A 531 -0.77 15.01 9.87
CA MET A 531 -1.36 16.15 9.18
C MET A 531 -0.44 17.37 9.13
N THR A 532 0.30 17.64 10.22
CA THR A 532 1.13 18.84 10.33
C THR A 532 2.40 18.80 9.48
N VAL A 533 2.78 17.65 8.90
CA VAL A 533 3.96 17.51 8.04
C VAL A 533 3.91 18.44 6.82
N TRP A 534 2.71 18.78 6.36
CA TRP A 534 2.49 19.68 5.22
C TRP A 534 2.61 21.16 5.60
N GLY A 535 2.43 21.51 6.87
CA GLY A 535 2.41 22.89 7.37
C GLY A 535 3.60 23.73 6.90
N PRO A 536 4.86 23.28 7.09
CA PRO A 536 6.04 24.01 6.63
C PRO A 536 6.06 24.28 5.12
N VAL A 537 5.64 23.31 4.30
CA VAL A 537 5.62 23.44 2.83
C VAL A 537 4.58 24.48 2.41
N ILE A 538 3.39 24.42 3.02
CA ILE A 538 2.29 25.35 2.76
C ILE A 538 2.70 26.78 3.12
N VAL A 539 3.23 26.98 4.33
CA VAL A 539 3.64 28.30 4.83
C VAL A 539 4.75 28.89 3.94
N LYS A 540 5.73 28.06 3.54
CA LYS A 540 6.80 28.52 2.64
C LYS A 540 6.29 28.86 1.24
N LEU A 541 5.36 28.07 0.69
CA LEU A 541 4.73 28.38 -0.60
C LEU A 541 4.07 29.76 -0.54
N PHE A 542 3.21 30.00 0.46
CA PHE A 542 2.56 31.31 0.61
C PHE A 542 3.58 32.43 0.83
N HIS A 543 4.58 32.24 1.68
CA HIS A 543 5.63 33.24 1.90
C HIS A 543 6.40 33.55 0.60
N LEU A 544 6.77 32.54 -0.19
CA LEU A 544 7.47 32.73 -1.47
C LEU A 544 6.58 33.38 -2.53
N VAL A 545 5.27 33.13 -2.52
CA VAL A 545 4.31 33.77 -3.44
C VAL A 545 4.06 35.23 -3.06
N PHE A 546 3.89 35.54 -1.76
CA PHE A 546 3.59 36.89 -1.29
C PHE A 546 4.82 37.80 -1.18
N SER A 547 5.91 37.31 -0.59
CA SER A 547 7.13 38.10 -0.37
C SER A 547 8.07 38.08 -1.59
N GLY A 548 7.92 37.05 -2.45
CA GLY A 548 8.85 36.73 -3.52
C GLY A 548 10.23 36.29 -2.99
N PRO A 549 11.05 35.57 -3.79
CA PRO A 549 12.40 35.23 -3.41
C PRO A 549 13.21 36.49 -3.09
N GLN A 550 14.02 36.43 -2.03
CA GLN A 550 14.85 37.55 -1.59
C GLN A 550 15.78 37.99 -2.73
N GLN A 551 15.74 39.27 -3.05
CA GLN A 551 16.71 39.87 -3.95
C GLN A 551 18.06 39.90 -3.23
N ASN A 552 18.98 39.00 -3.60
CA ASN A 552 20.39 39.15 -3.24
C ASN A 552 20.99 40.28 -4.07
N THR A 553 20.61 41.52 -3.77
CA THR A 553 21.34 42.70 -4.19
C THR A 553 22.50 42.89 -3.22
N LEU A 554 23.72 42.62 -3.72
CA LEU A 554 25.03 42.80 -3.10
C LEU A 554 25.58 41.60 -2.27
N SER A 555 26.55 40.94 -2.90
CA SER A 555 27.34 39.79 -2.43
C SER A 555 26.62 38.43 -2.38
N ILE A 556 27.25 37.44 -3.00
CA ILE A 556 26.79 36.06 -3.23
C ILE A 556 26.88 35.24 -1.93
N THR A 557 26.50 35.81 -0.78
CA THR A 557 26.78 35.21 0.54
C THR A 557 25.65 35.25 1.56
N SER A 558 24.48 35.81 1.31
CA SER A 558 23.43 35.93 2.36
C SER A 558 22.09 35.31 1.97
N GLY A 559 22.09 34.02 1.59
CA GLY A 559 20.87 33.20 1.55
C GLY A 559 20.96 32.03 2.55
N PRO A 560 19.83 31.45 2.99
CA PRO A 560 19.84 30.30 3.89
C PRO A 560 20.69 29.15 3.29
N PRO A 561 21.43 28.40 4.14
CA PRO A 561 22.55 27.56 3.71
C PRO A 561 22.22 26.49 2.65
N ARG A 562 20.96 26.04 2.55
CA ARG A 562 20.51 25.08 1.52
C ARG A 562 20.53 25.65 0.09
N LEU A 563 20.19 26.93 -0.11
CA LEU A 563 20.29 27.59 -1.44
C LEU A 563 21.74 27.89 -1.83
N ARG A 564 22.65 27.97 -0.85
CA ARG A 564 24.10 28.09 -1.07
C ARG A 564 24.66 26.82 -1.71
N ILE A 565 24.20 25.66 -1.24
CA ILE A 565 24.61 24.34 -1.72
C ILE A 565 24.09 24.12 -3.15
N ASP A 566 22.86 24.51 -3.47
CA ASP A 566 22.35 24.37 -4.85
C ASP A 566 23.04 25.30 -5.86
N ASN A 567 23.51 26.48 -5.45
CA ASN A 567 24.31 27.34 -6.32
C ASN A 567 25.75 26.83 -6.51
N ILE A 568 26.33 26.21 -5.47
CA ILE A 568 27.68 25.65 -5.51
C ILE A 568 27.72 24.29 -6.22
N ILE A 569 26.71 23.42 -6.03
CA ILE A 569 26.57 22.12 -6.72
C ILE A 569 26.18 22.33 -8.20
N ASN A 570 25.44 23.40 -8.53
CA ASN A 570 25.00 23.58 -9.91
C ASN A 570 25.95 24.28 -10.87
N LEU A 571 27.03 24.98 -10.45
CA LEU A 571 27.90 25.74 -11.38
C LEU A 571 27.03 26.34 -12.49
N ARG A 572 26.16 27.29 -12.10
CA ARG A 572 25.03 27.81 -12.89
C ARG A 572 25.47 28.68 -14.09
N ILE A 573 26.59 28.32 -14.72
CA ILE A 573 27.10 28.70 -16.04
C ILE A 573 27.87 27.47 -16.57
N GLY A 574 27.17 26.61 -17.29
CA GLY A 574 27.74 25.52 -18.08
C GLY A 574 26.91 25.45 -19.37
N PRO A 575 27.56 25.26 -20.54
CA PRO A 575 27.03 25.72 -21.81
C PRO A 575 25.72 25.02 -22.15
N SER A 576 24.81 25.79 -22.75
CA SER A 576 23.55 25.28 -23.27
C SER A 576 23.81 24.15 -24.25
N THR A 577 22.81 23.32 -24.46
CA THR A 577 22.73 22.32 -25.55
C THR A 577 22.93 22.89 -26.96
N ASP A 578 23.24 24.18 -27.09
CA ASP A 578 23.51 24.85 -28.37
C ASP A 578 25.02 25.01 -28.63
N GLU A 579 25.90 24.80 -27.64
CA GLU A 579 27.34 24.58 -27.92
C GLU A 579 27.63 23.17 -28.48
N GLU A 580 26.60 22.34 -28.67
CA GLU A 580 26.72 21.05 -29.38
C GLU A 580 26.88 21.23 -30.90
N PHE A 581 26.79 22.47 -31.44
CA PHE A 581 27.01 22.76 -32.87
C PHE A 581 28.20 23.68 -33.18
N GLU A 582 28.83 24.33 -32.20
CA GLU A 582 29.84 25.37 -32.49
C GLU A 582 31.30 24.98 -32.20
N VAL A 583 31.58 23.77 -31.70
CA VAL A 583 32.96 23.31 -31.48
C VAL A 583 33.38 22.30 -32.55
N THR A 584 33.17 22.61 -33.83
CA THR A 584 33.87 21.91 -34.93
C THR A 584 34.01 22.79 -36.17
N GLU A 585 34.54 24.00 -36.03
CA GLU A 585 35.08 24.72 -37.18
C GLU A 585 36.42 25.39 -36.80
N GLN A 586 37.41 24.56 -36.46
CA GLN A 586 38.81 24.95 -36.59
C GLN A 586 39.37 24.30 -37.85
N ILE A 587 39.40 25.10 -38.91
CA ILE A 587 40.22 24.85 -40.10
C ILE A 587 41.68 24.83 -39.64
N PRO A 588 42.46 23.77 -39.94
CA PRO A 588 43.87 23.73 -39.56
C PRO A 588 44.70 24.59 -40.50
N GLY A 589 45.15 25.76 -40.03
CA GLY A 589 46.13 26.58 -40.75
C GLY A 589 46.05 28.09 -40.50
N GLY A 590 46.48 28.56 -39.33
CA GLY A 590 46.69 29.99 -39.06
C GLY A 590 47.61 30.18 -37.85
N PRO A 591 48.53 31.17 -37.85
CA PRO A 591 49.59 31.28 -36.85
C PRO A 591 49.06 31.77 -35.49
N PRO A 592 49.77 31.47 -34.38
CA PRO A 592 49.26 31.72 -33.04
C PRO A 592 49.24 33.22 -32.70
N VAL A 593 48.11 33.69 -32.17
CA VAL A 593 47.95 35.02 -31.57
C VAL A 593 48.51 34.99 -30.13
N PRO A 594 49.33 35.96 -29.71
CA PRO A 594 49.95 35.93 -28.37
C PRO A 594 48.94 36.33 -27.27
N PRO A 595 49.18 35.89 -26.02
CA PRO A 595 48.26 36.13 -24.91
C PRO A 595 48.26 37.61 -24.49
N ARG A 596 47.05 38.15 -24.32
CA ARG A 596 46.76 39.51 -23.87
C ARG A 596 47.00 39.59 -22.35
N GLN A 597 47.96 40.42 -21.91
CA GLN A 597 48.17 40.75 -20.50
C GLN A 597 46.93 41.43 -19.91
N GLU A 598 46.39 40.90 -18.81
CA GLU A 598 45.41 41.59 -17.98
C GLU A 598 46.14 42.62 -17.09
N GLU A 599 45.83 43.90 -17.32
CA GLU A 599 46.17 45.00 -16.41
C GLU A 599 45.41 44.85 -15.09
N LEU A 600 46.16 44.63 -14.02
CA LEU A 600 45.69 44.65 -12.64
C LEU A 600 45.45 46.11 -12.19
N LYS A 601 44.21 46.61 -12.32
CA LYS A 601 43.80 47.88 -11.69
C LYS A 601 43.35 47.65 -10.25
N LEU A 602 44.28 47.86 -9.32
CA LEU A 602 44.05 47.89 -7.88
C LEU A 602 43.44 49.25 -7.49
N GLY A 603 42.26 49.25 -6.88
CA GLY A 603 41.54 50.45 -6.48
C GLY A 603 41.27 50.54 -4.97
N ARG A 604 42.08 51.38 -4.30
CA ARG A 604 41.86 52.16 -3.05
C ARG A 604 41.73 51.41 -1.70
N PRO A 605 42.03 52.05 -0.54
CA PRO A 605 41.83 53.48 -0.24
C PRO A 605 42.98 54.26 0.42
N SER A 606 42.79 55.58 0.40
CA SER A 606 43.59 56.63 1.01
C SER A 606 43.44 56.62 2.54
N SER A 607 44.56 56.77 3.25
CA SER A 607 44.60 57.07 4.69
C SER A 607 45.59 58.22 4.92
N ASP A 608 45.24 59.04 5.90
CA ASP A 608 46.11 59.92 6.68
C ASP A 608 46.50 61.31 6.13
N LEU A 609 45.72 62.29 6.56
CA LEU A 609 46.27 63.55 7.04
C LEU A 609 45.51 63.98 8.32
N GLY A 610 46.19 64.04 9.46
CA GLY A 610 45.63 64.67 10.66
C GLY A 610 46.33 64.34 11.97
N SER A 611 47.45 65.02 12.27
CA SER A 611 47.95 65.18 13.63
C SER A 611 48.10 66.67 13.95
N LYS A 612 47.34 67.19 14.92
CA LYS A 612 47.84 67.97 16.08
C LYS A 612 46.72 68.71 16.85
N LEU A 613 46.65 68.33 18.13
CA LEU A 613 46.37 69.10 19.37
C LEU A 613 44.93 69.50 19.79
N PRO A 614 44.62 69.43 21.12
CA PRO A 614 43.31 69.70 21.76
C PRO A 614 43.31 71.11 22.45
N PRO A 615 42.40 71.54 23.36
CA PRO A 615 41.42 70.78 24.16
C PRO A 615 40.06 71.45 24.50
N SER A 616 39.30 70.68 25.29
CA SER A 616 38.31 71.06 26.32
C SER A 616 36.99 71.68 25.88
N SER A 617 35.88 70.99 26.18
CA SER A 617 35.03 71.32 27.35
C SER A 617 33.79 70.44 27.36
N ASN A 618 33.53 69.86 28.55
CA ASN A 618 32.24 69.80 29.22
C ASN A 618 31.02 69.07 28.63
N ASP A 619 30.44 68.29 29.55
CA ASP A 619 29.01 68.05 29.76
C ASP A 619 28.27 67.17 28.75
N VAL A 620 27.29 66.32 29.10
CA VAL A 620 26.68 65.75 30.31
C VAL A 620 25.66 64.75 29.72
N GLU A 621 25.40 63.63 30.40
CA GLU A 621 24.21 62.74 30.34
C GLU A 621 23.41 62.64 29.01
N ARG A 622 23.15 61.44 28.47
CA ARG A 622 22.37 60.38 29.12
C ARG A 622 22.40 59.11 28.25
#